data_AF-A0AAY5F563-F1
#
_entry.id   AF-A0AAY5F563-F1
#
_cell.length_a   1.000
_cell.length_b   1.000
_cell.length_c   1.000
_cell.angle_alpha   90.00
_cell.angle_beta   90.00
_cell.angle_gamma   90.00
#
_symmetry.space_group_name_H-M   'P 1'
#
loop_
_entity.id
_entity.type
_entity.pdbx_description
1 polymer ?
#
loop_
_entity_poly.entity_id
_entity_poly.type
_entity_poly.pdbx_seq_one_letter_code
_entity_poly.pdbx_strand_id
1 'polypeptide(L)'
;THVKTPASLIGLIYTSDDCIMLASALNSNPSFLRELDLSFNLLGDSGIKLLSGALRNPCCKLKKLKLFGCELTMKSCEAMSAALKNNSSLTELDLSKNALQDSGVKLLSYGLKNPRCTIRNLSFTLNKMYFHDYASGEHSNDFWNAVMQHKNGKFFTR
;
A
#
# COMPACT_ATOMS: atom_id res chain seq x y z
N THR A 1 17.49 -12.98 21.66
CA THR A 1 17.55 -12.04 20.53
C THR A 1 16.98 -12.71 19.28
N HIS A 2 15.66 -12.70 19.11
CA HIS A 2 15.06 -13.26 17.88
C HIS A 2 15.23 -12.24 16.75
N VAL A 3 16.21 -12.48 15.89
CA VAL A 3 16.35 -11.81 14.60
C VAL A 3 15.06 -12.09 13.82
N LYS A 4 14.17 -11.11 13.73
CA LYS A 4 12.99 -11.18 12.86
C LYS A 4 13.48 -11.11 11.43
N THR A 5 13.60 -12.24 10.78
CA THR A 5 13.82 -12.30 9.33
C THR A 5 12.61 -11.67 8.63
N PRO A 6 12.82 -10.67 7.75
CA PRO A 6 11.77 -10.21 6.84
C PRO A 6 11.29 -11.39 5.99
N ALA A 7 9.98 -11.58 5.85
CA ALA A 7 9.48 -12.54 4.86
C ALA A 7 9.50 -11.85 3.49
N SER A 8 10.30 -12.37 2.57
CA SER A 8 10.35 -11.91 1.19
C SER A 8 9.83 -13.03 0.29
N LEU A 9 8.83 -12.72 -0.53
CA LEU A 9 8.20 -13.64 -1.47
C LEU A 9 8.32 -13.11 -2.91
N ILE A 10 9.40 -12.41 -3.22
CA ILE A 10 9.62 -11.76 -4.52
C ILE A 10 9.57 -12.81 -5.64
N GLY A 11 8.67 -12.62 -6.60
CA GLY A 11 8.49 -13.55 -7.73
C GLY A 11 8.07 -14.97 -7.32
N LEU A 12 7.30 -15.12 -6.24
CA LEU A 12 6.78 -16.42 -5.77
C LEU A 12 5.25 -16.50 -5.76
N ILE A 13 4.54 -15.39 -6.01
CA ILE A 13 3.08 -15.32 -5.97
C ILE A 13 2.56 -15.09 -7.39
N TYR A 14 1.87 -16.08 -7.94
CA TYR A 14 1.39 -16.10 -9.32
C TYR A 14 -0.10 -16.40 -9.44
N THR A 15 -0.72 -16.92 -8.38
CA THR A 15 -2.11 -17.39 -8.41
C THR A 15 -2.99 -16.69 -7.37
N SER A 16 -4.31 -16.81 -7.55
CA SER A 16 -5.28 -16.38 -6.54
C SER A 16 -5.13 -17.16 -5.23
N ASP A 17 -4.77 -18.43 -5.31
CA ASP A 17 -4.65 -19.32 -4.15
C ASP A 17 -3.47 -18.92 -3.27
N ASP A 18 -2.36 -18.53 -3.88
CA ASP A 18 -1.20 -17.96 -3.16
C ASP A 18 -1.61 -16.72 -2.35
N CYS A 19 -2.44 -15.84 -2.91
CA CYS A 19 -2.96 -14.65 -2.23
C CYS A 19 -3.89 -15.01 -1.06
N ILE A 20 -4.72 -16.05 -1.21
CA ILE A 20 -5.59 -16.56 -0.14
C ILE A 20 -4.75 -17.12 1.01
N MET A 21 -3.72 -17.91 0.69
CA MET A 21 -2.80 -18.48 1.68
C MET A 21 -2.05 -17.39 2.43
N LEU A 22 -1.57 -16.37 1.72
CA LEU A 22 -0.90 -15.21 2.31
C LEU A 22 -1.83 -14.43 3.26
N ALA A 23 -3.05 -14.13 2.82
CA ALA A 23 -4.04 -13.43 3.63
C ALA A 23 -4.39 -14.22 4.91
N SER A 24 -4.50 -15.54 4.78
CA SER A 24 -4.74 -16.46 5.90
C SER A 24 -3.56 -16.45 6.88
N ALA A 25 -2.33 -16.50 6.38
CA ALA A 25 -1.12 -16.41 7.19
C ALA A 25 -1.02 -15.08 7.96
N LEU A 26 -1.37 -13.96 7.33
CA LEU A 26 -1.41 -12.64 8.00
C LEU A 26 -2.49 -12.55 9.08
N ASN A 27 -3.60 -13.25 8.91
CA ASN A 27 -4.70 -13.31 9.86
C ASN A 27 -4.51 -14.34 10.98
N SER A 28 -3.53 -15.24 10.86
CA SER A 28 -3.20 -16.19 11.91
C SER A 28 -2.88 -15.46 13.22
N ASN A 29 -3.33 -16.01 14.35
CA ASN A 29 -3.09 -15.42 15.66
C ASN A 29 -2.23 -16.38 16.51
N PRO A 30 -1.03 -15.98 16.96
CA PRO A 30 -0.38 -14.68 16.73
C PRO A 30 0.40 -14.59 15.41
N SER A 31 0.10 -13.59 14.58
CA SER A 31 0.97 -13.21 13.46
C SER A 31 2.16 -12.40 13.97
N PHE A 32 3.33 -13.04 13.97
CA PHE A 32 4.60 -12.39 14.31
C PHE A 32 5.24 -11.65 13.13
N LEU A 33 4.62 -11.69 11.95
CA LEU A 33 5.15 -11.02 10.79
C LEU A 33 5.16 -9.51 11.00
N ARG A 34 6.29 -8.87 10.70
CA ARG A 34 6.48 -7.42 10.82
C ARG A 34 6.82 -6.78 9.48
N GLU A 35 7.46 -7.52 8.59
CA GLU A 35 7.88 -7.02 7.29
C GLU A 35 7.53 -8.06 6.24
N LEU A 36 6.90 -7.61 5.17
CA LEU A 36 6.51 -8.45 4.05
C LEU A 36 6.87 -7.74 2.75
N ASP A 37 7.70 -8.39 1.96
CA ASP A 37 8.09 -7.94 0.63
C ASP A 37 7.45 -8.84 -0.43
N LEU A 38 6.48 -8.29 -1.17
CA LEU A 38 5.79 -8.97 -2.27
C LEU A 38 6.15 -8.34 -3.62
N SER A 39 7.22 -7.56 -3.69
CA SER A 39 7.61 -6.87 -4.92
C SER A 39 7.76 -7.85 -6.08
N PHE A 40 7.43 -7.41 -7.29
CA PHE A 40 7.50 -8.19 -8.53
C PHE A 40 6.64 -9.47 -8.54
N ASN A 41 5.56 -9.50 -7.76
CA ASN A 41 4.52 -10.52 -7.87
C ASN A 41 3.30 -10.00 -8.62
N LEU A 42 2.66 -10.85 -9.41
CA LEU A 42 1.47 -10.52 -10.21
C LEU A 42 0.19 -10.57 -9.34
N LEU A 43 0.15 -9.78 -8.28
CA LEU A 43 -0.99 -9.73 -7.36
C LEU A 43 -2.24 -9.16 -8.03
N GLY A 44 -2.05 -8.10 -8.81
CA GLY A 44 -3.14 -7.29 -9.36
C GLY A 44 -4.10 -6.75 -8.30
N ASP A 45 -5.22 -6.19 -8.75
CA ASP A 45 -6.22 -5.62 -7.83
C ASP A 45 -6.92 -6.69 -6.97
N SER A 46 -7.04 -7.92 -7.47
CA SER A 46 -7.69 -9.01 -6.75
C SER A 46 -6.87 -9.49 -5.55
N GLY A 47 -5.55 -9.64 -5.70
CA GLY A 47 -4.63 -9.95 -4.61
C GLY A 47 -4.62 -8.87 -3.54
N ILE A 48 -4.61 -7.59 -3.95
CA ILE A 48 -4.70 -6.47 -2.98
C ILE A 48 -6.03 -6.42 -2.25
N LYS A 49 -7.14 -6.80 -2.89
CA LYS A 49 -8.44 -6.88 -2.20
C LYS A 49 -8.39 -7.89 -1.05
N LEU A 50 -7.80 -9.06 -1.26
CA LEU A 50 -7.61 -10.09 -0.22
C LEU A 50 -6.65 -9.59 0.88
N LEU A 51 -5.51 -9.05 0.49
CA LEU A 51 -4.50 -8.53 1.41
C LEU A 51 -5.05 -7.39 2.28
N SER A 52 -5.85 -6.49 1.69
CA SER A 52 -6.53 -5.40 2.39
C SER A 52 -7.49 -5.92 3.46
N GLY A 53 -8.15 -7.05 3.21
CA GLY A 53 -8.95 -7.75 4.23
C GLY A 53 -8.11 -8.18 5.42
N ALA A 54 -6.94 -8.76 5.18
CA ALA A 54 -6.03 -9.18 6.25
C ALA A 54 -5.43 -7.99 7.03
N LEU A 55 -5.10 -6.89 6.35
CA LEU A 55 -4.61 -5.67 6.98
C LEU A 55 -5.63 -5.01 7.92
N ARG A 56 -6.93 -5.25 7.72
CA ARG A 56 -8.00 -4.75 8.60
C ARG A 56 -8.12 -5.55 9.90
N ASN A 57 -7.50 -6.72 9.99
CA ASN A 57 -7.53 -7.53 11.20
C ASN A 57 -6.73 -6.83 12.32
N PRO A 58 -7.32 -6.55 13.50
CA PRO A 58 -6.62 -5.93 14.63
C PRO A 58 -5.41 -6.75 15.15
N CYS A 59 -5.40 -8.05 14.88
CA CYS A 59 -4.30 -8.94 15.22
C CYS A 59 -3.12 -8.81 14.25
N CYS A 60 -3.31 -8.24 13.05
CA CYS A 60 -2.25 -8.02 12.08
C CYS A 60 -1.24 -7.01 12.62
N LYS A 61 0.00 -7.47 12.83
CA LYS A 61 1.09 -6.65 13.40
C LYS A 61 2.12 -6.21 12.36
N LEU A 62 1.79 -6.34 11.07
CA LEU A 62 2.66 -5.95 9.97
C LEU A 62 2.99 -4.45 10.06
N LYS A 63 4.28 -4.12 9.96
CA LYS A 63 4.84 -2.77 10.04
C LYS A 63 5.29 -2.25 8.69
N LYS A 64 5.82 -3.14 7.83
CA LYS A 64 6.31 -2.79 6.50
C LYS A 64 5.69 -3.71 5.45
N LEU A 65 5.18 -3.11 4.38
CA LEU A 65 4.64 -3.82 3.22
C LEU A 65 5.22 -3.21 1.95
N LYS A 66 5.85 -4.04 1.12
CA LYS A 66 6.34 -3.63 -0.20
C LYS A 66 5.57 -4.35 -1.30
N LEU A 67 5.07 -3.55 -2.24
CA LEU A 67 4.25 -3.96 -3.39
C LEU A 67 4.80 -3.32 -4.67
N PHE A 68 6.13 -3.21 -4.76
CA PHE A 68 6.80 -2.61 -5.90
C PHE A 68 6.56 -3.47 -7.15
N GLY A 69 5.98 -2.91 -8.21
CA GLY A 69 5.78 -3.66 -9.45
C GLY A 69 4.82 -4.84 -9.33
N CYS A 70 3.64 -4.63 -8.74
CA CYS A 70 2.64 -5.67 -8.50
C CYS A 70 1.39 -5.60 -9.40
N GLU A 71 1.45 -4.83 -10.49
CA GLU A 71 0.34 -4.60 -11.44
C GLU A 71 -0.90 -3.94 -10.80
N LEU A 72 -0.66 -3.04 -9.84
CA LEU A 72 -1.75 -2.39 -9.10
C LEU A 72 -2.35 -1.22 -9.88
N THR A 73 -3.68 -1.07 -9.83
CA THR A 73 -4.39 0.06 -10.45
C THR A 73 -5.04 0.97 -9.40
N MET A 74 -5.82 1.96 -9.84
CA MET A 74 -6.62 2.80 -8.95
C MET A 74 -7.57 1.99 -8.04
N LYS A 75 -8.02 0.80 -8.45
CA LYS A 75 -8.89 -0.07 -7.62
C LYS A 75 -8.14 -0.60 -6.40
N SER A 76 -6.86 -0.92 -6.54
CA SER A 76 -5.99 -1.28 -5.41
C SER A 76 -5.87 -0.15 -4.39
N CYS A 77 -5.81 1.11 -4.84
CA CYS A 77 -5.77 2.26 -3.94
C CYS A 77 -7.05 2.40 -3.11
N GLU A 78 -8.22 2.12 -3.69
CA GLU A 78 -9.49 2.14 -2.96
C GLU A 78 -9.51 1.09 -1.84
N ALA A 79 -9.14 -0.15 -2.15
CA ALA A 79 -9.06 -1.24 -1.19
C ALA A 79 -8.05 -0.92 -0.06
N MET A 80 -6.86 -0.42 -0.43
CA MET A 80 -5.83 -0.04 0.53
C MET A 80 -6.27 1.14 1.40
N SER A 81 -6.95 2.13 0.83
CA SER A 81 -7.54 3.27 1.57
C SER A 81 -8.50 2.79 2.65
N ALA A 82 -9.40 1.85 2.32
CA ALA A 82 -10.32 1.26 3.29
C ALA A 82 -9.60 0.47 4.39
N ALA A 83 -8.51 -0.22 4.05
CA ALA A 83 -7.68 -0.94 5.03
C ALA A 83 -6.97 0.03 5.99
N LEU A 84 -6.33 1.07 5.47
CA LEU A 84 -5.57 2.06 6.25
C LEU A 84 -6.42 2.85 7.26
N LYS A 85 -7.74 2.97 7.03
CA LYS A 85 -8.67 3.57 8.02
C LYS A 85 -8.79 2.75 9.30
N ASN A 86 -8.60 1.44 9.22
CA ASN A 86 -8.79 0.50 10.32
C ASN A 86 -7.49 -0.16 10.79
N ASN A 87 -6.42 -0.07 9.99
CA ASN A 87 -5.12 -0.58 10.35
C ASN A 87 -4.36 0.42 11.24
N SER A 88 -3.88 -0.06 12.38
CA SER A 88 -3.09 0.71 13.36
C SER A 88 -1.65 0.20 13.51
N SER A 89 -1.24 -0.74 12.67
CA SER A 89 0.06 -1.41 12.76
C SER A 89 1.04 -0.93 11.70
N LEU A 90 0.61 -0.76 10.45
CA LEU A 90 1.43 -0.48 9.29
C LEU A 90 2.03 0.93 9.34
N THR A 91 3.33 1.02 9.18
CA THR A 91 4.10 2.28 9.25
C THR A 91 4.85 2.58 7.96
N GLU A 92 5.12 1.58 7.12
CA GLU A 92 5.82 1.74 5.86
C GLU A 92 5.07 0.99 4.75
N LEU A 93 4.80 1.68 3.64
CA LEU A 93 4.10 1.13 2.49
C LEU A 93 4.78 1.58 1.20
N ASP A 94 5.24 0.63 0.38
CA ASP A 94 5.76 0.91 -0.96
C ASP A 94 4.79 0.40 -2.02
N LEU A 95 4.27 1.31 -2.84
CA LEU A 95 3.38 1.05 -3.98
C LEU A 95 4.03 1.49 -5.30
N SER A 96 5.35 1.67 -5.33
CA SER A 96 6.07 2.16 -6.51
C SER A 96 5.99 1.20 -7.69
N LYS A 97 6.26 1.71 -8.90
CA LYS A 97 6.24 0.96 -10.16
C LYS A 97 4.91 0.24 -10.44
N ASN A 98 3.78 0.90 -10.18
CA ASN A 98 2.45 0.38 -10.50
C ASN A 98 1.71 1.32 -11.49
N ALA A 99 0.41 1.13 -11.68
CA ALA A 99 -0.45 1.95 -12.53
C ALA A 99 -1.55 2.64 -11.71
N LEU A 100 -1.19 3.24 -10.57
CA LEU A 100 -2.16 3.80 -9.62
C LEU A 100 -2.97 4.99 -10.18
N GLN A 101 -2.37 5.79 -11.06
CA GLN A 101 -2.93 7.06 -11.58
C GLN A 101 -3.18 8.12 -10.47
N ASP A 102 -3.37 9.37 -10.87
CA ASP A 102 -3.66 10.48 -9.93
C ASP A 102 -4.96 10.24 -9.15
N SER A 103 -5.97 9.69 -9.82
CA SER A 103 -7.26 9.30 -9.23
C SER A 103 -7.09 8.24 -8.13
N GLY A 104 -6.24 7.23 -8.36
CA GLY A 104 -5.94 6.22 -7.35
C GLY A 104 -5.25 6.82 -6.14
N VAL A 105 -4.25 7.68 -6.33
CA VAL A 105 -3.56 8.27 -5.17
C VAL A 105 -4.46 9.27 -4.42
N LYS A 106 -5.37 9.96 -5.11
CA LYS A 106 -6.46 10.71 -4.46
C LYS A 106 -7.30 9.82 -3.54
N LEU A 107 -7.69 8.62 -4.00
CA LEU A 107 -8.44 7.67 -3.19
C LEU A 107 -7.64 7.18 -1.97
N LEU A 108 -6.35 6.89 -2.16
CA LEU A 108 -5.44 6.49 -1.09
C LEU A 108 -5.33 7.57 0.00
N SER A 109 -5.34 8.86 -0.40
CA SER A 109 -5.26 10.00 0.52
C SER A 109 -6.37 10.01 1.58
N TYR A 110 -7.57 9.52 1.26
CA TYR A 110 -8.68 9.46 2.23
C TYR A 110 -8.38 8.49 3.39
N GLY A 111 -7.68 7.40 3.12
CA GLY A 111 -7.23 6.45 4.16
C GLY A 111 -6.09 7.02 4.99
N LEU A 112 -5.13 7.66 4.32
CA LEU A 112 -3.99 8.30 4.97
C LEU A 112 -4.40 9.44 5.91
N LYS A 113 -5.41 10.23 5.54
CA LYS A 113 -5.96 11.32 6.35
C LYS A 113 -6.65 10.85 7.64
N ASN A 114 -6.98 9.56 7.75
CA ASN A 114 -7.58 9.04 8.98
C ASN A 114 -6.63 9.25 10.17
N PRO A 115 -7.09 9.78 11.32
CA PRO A 115 -6.26 9.99 12.51
C PRO A 115 -5.59 8.71 13.02
N ARG A 116 -6.24 7.55 12.84
CA ARG A 116 -5.73 6.23 13.24
C ARG A 116 -4.66 5.68 12.29
N CYS A 117 -4.50 6.24 11.09
CA CYS A 117 -3.51 5.76 10.13
C CYS A 117 -2.08 6.06 10.61
N THR A 118 -1.30 5.00 10.77
CA THR A 118 0.06 4.99 11.33
C THR A 118 1.20 5.06 10.32
N ILE A 119 0.90 5.06 9.01
CA ILE A 119 1.89 5.18 7.93
C ILE A 119 2.77 6.41 8.16
N ARG A 120 4.09 6.26 8.17
CA ARG A 120 5.08 7.34 8.27
C ARG A 120 5.86 7.51 6.97
N ASN A 121 6.14 6.39 6.31
CA ASN A 121 6.82 6.36 5.03
C ASN A 121 5.88 5.73 4.00
N LEU A 122 5.61 6.45 2.92
CA LEU A 122 4.92 5.89 1.77
C LEU A 122 5.65 6.30 0.50
N SER A 123 5.87 5.33 -0.37
CA SER A 123 6.46 5.52 -1.68
C SER A 123 5.48 5.07 -2.75
N PHE A 124 5.35 5.86 -3.81
CA PHE A 124 4.54 5.55 -4.98
C PHE A 124 5.25 6.06 -6.24
N THR A 125 6.58 6.03 -6.23
CA THR A 125 7.41 6.45 -7.37
C THR A 125 7.17 5.56 -8.59
N LEU A 126 7.54 6.03 -9.78
CA LEU A 126 7.45 5.24 -11.03
C LEU A 126 6.04 4.71 -11.33
N ASN A 127 5.00 5.35 -10.78
CA ASN A 127 3.62 5.04 -11.12
C ASN A 127 3.22 5.71 -12.44
N LYS A 128 2.50 5.00 -13.30
CA LYS A 128 1.92 5.59 -14.51
C LYS A 128 0.88 6.65 -14.11
N MET A 129 1.30 7.91 -14.09
CA MET A 129 0.41 9.07 -14.00
C MET A 129 -0.02 9.39 -15.43
N TYR A 130 -1.25 9.01 -15.80
CA TYR A 130 -1.82 9.50 -17.04
C TYR A 130 -2.20 10.96 -16.79
N PHE A 131 -1.37 11.87 -17.27
CA PHE A 131 -1.81 13.23 -17.54
C PHE A 131 -2.94 13.11 -18.56
N HIS A 132 -4.18 13.08 -18.09
CA HIS A 132 -5.28 13.51 -18.95
C HIS A 132 -4.93 14.93 -19.38
N ASP A 133 -5.01 15.15 -20.69
CA ASP A 133 -4.79 16.40 -21.41
C ASP A 133 -5.23 17.64 -20.58
N TYR A 134 -4.29 18.24 -19.86
CA TYR A 134 -4.50 19.51 -19.15
C TYR A 134 -3.31 20.40 -19.46
N ALA A 135 -3.58 21.38 -20.31
CA ALA A 135 -2.70 22.51 -20.63
C ALA A 135 -2.43 23.45 -19.43
N SER A 136 -2.40 22.95 -18.18
CA SER A 136 -2.07 23.74 -17.00
C SER A 136 -1.32 22.89 -15.97
N GLY A 137 0.01 22.89 -16.10
CA GLY A 137 0.94 22.22 -15.17
C GLY A 137 0.95 22.77 -13.73
N GLU A 138 0.04 23.67 -13.38
CA GLU A 138 -0.01 24.33 -12.06
C GLU A 138 -0.84 23.57 -11.03
N HIS A 139 -1.92 22.87 -11.42
CA HIS A 139 -2.81 22.19 -10.45
C HIS A 139 -2.28 20.86 -9.90
N SER A 140 -1.35 20.21 -10.62
CA SER A 140 -0.79 18.92 -10.18
C SER A 140 0.04 19.07 -8.92
N ASN A 141 0.89 20.11 -8.84
CA ASN A 141 1.76 20.32 -7.69
C ASN A 141 0.98 20.68 -6.42
N ASP A 142 -0.07 21.50 -6.53
CA ASP A 142 -0.92 21.85 -5.38
C ASP A 142 -1.70 20.66 -4.84
N PHE A 143 -2.24 19.83 -5.74
CA PHE A 143 -2.90 18.58 -5.34
C PHE A 143 -1.94 17.67 -4.57
N TRP A 144 -0.73 17.47 -5.10
CA TRP A 144 0.29 16.64 -4.45
C TRP A 144 0.77 17.26 -3.13
N ASN A 145 1.01 18.56 -3.09
CA ASN A 145 1.36 19.28 -1.87
C ASN A 145 0.26 19.13 -0.82
N ALA A 146 -1.02 19.26 -1.16
CA ALA A 146 -2.14 19.10 -0.24
C ALA A 146 -2.31 17.66 0.27
N VAL A 147 -2.03 16.65 -0.56
CA VAL A 147 -2.02 15.25 -0.14
C VAL A 147 -0.90 14.99 0.88
N MET A 148 0.24 15.66 0.73
CA MET A 148 1.48 15.39 1.47
C MET A 148 1.65 16.27 2.73
N GLN A 149 1.11 17.49 2.75
CA GLN A 149 1.23 18.45 3.85
C GLN A 149 0.43 18.08 5.11
N HIS A 150 -0.58 17.21 5.00
CA HIS A 150 -1.57 17.04 6.08
C HIS A 150 -1.14 16.15 7.26
N LYS A 151 0.11 15.68 7.31
CA LYS A 151 0.65 14.89 8.43
C LYS A 151 2.10 15.33 8.72
N ASN A 152 2.25 16.32 9.61
CA ASN A 152 3.48 16.74 10.29
C ASN A 152 4.64 15.71 10.22
N GLY A 153 5.61 15.93 9.32
CA GLY A 153 6.88 15.19 9.32
C GLY A 153 6.87 13.80 8.67
N LYS A 154 5.89 13.45 7.83
CA LYS A 154 5.92 12.20 7.06
C LYS A 154 6.70 12.36 5.75
N PHE A 155 7.68 11.48 5.52
CA PHE A 155 8.45 11.45 4.29
C PHE A 155 7.69 10.63 3.24
N PHE A 156 7.11 11.34 2.29
CA PHE A 156 6.48 10.73 1.14
C PHE A 156 7.32 11.05 -0.10
N THR A 157 7.75 10.01 -0.82
CA THR A 157 8.61 10.16 -1.99
C THR A 157 7.79 10.01 -3.27
N ARG A 158 7.91 11.03 -4.14
CA ARG A 158 7.36 11.06 -5.50
C ARG A 158 8.31 10.35 -6.47
#